data_AF-A0A671W310-F1
#
_entry.id   AF-A0A671W310-F1
#
_cell.length_a   1.000
_cell.length_b   1.000
_cell.length_c   1.000
_cell.angle_alpha   90.00
_cell.angle_beta   90.00
_cell.angle_gamma   90.00
#
_symmetry.space_group_name_H-M   'P 1'
#
loop_
_entity.id
_entity.type
_entity.pdbx_description
1 polymer ?
#
loop_
_entity_poly.entity_id
_entity_poly.type
_entity_poly.pdbx_seq_one_letter_code
_entity_poly.pdbx_strand_id
1 'polypeptide(L)'
;LSFKKLMEQFLEQSAQAEDGFYRMEEQRLQAEDRRREAEHARELHMLQMLGQMFSSISSSRPGSAATPSKTAPPARAPVFSSASLSCGRVFERYYSLGSTSHRGMDDDTLSLVKNIVPPLTSKKHKGQDGRIGIIGGCQDYTGAPYFAAISALKVGADLSHVFCTKDAATVIKSYSPELIVHPVLDSPNAVEEIEKWLPRLHGLVVGPGLGREDLLLKTAKEVIEKSKARDIPIVIDADGLWLVTQQPAVIQGYQKGILTPNFMEFTRLYESLHHEPMDSSDHQRNVMQLSVAMGNLTLVLKGEQDLITDGSKVISCSVEGSGRRCGGQGDLLSGSLGVLAHWAHAASAAGTVNPSMVAAFGACSLTRQCNSQAFQRHGRSTTTTDMIQEIGTAFKKLFES
;
A
#
# COMPACT_ATOMS: atom_id res chain seq x y z
N LEU A 1 2.64 -43.40 38.34
CA LEU A 1 3.22 -44.34 37.36
C LEU A 1 4.75 -44.30 37.49
N SER A 2 5.51 -45.23 36.91
CA SER A 2 6.96 -45.09 36.80
C SER A 2 7.31 -44.05 35.72
N PHE A 3 8.46 -43.37 35.87
CA PHE A 3 8.89 -42.29 34.96
C PHE A 3 8.96 -42.74 33.49
N LYS A 4 9.47 -43.96 33.24
CA LYS A 4 9.49 -44.57 31.89
C LYS A 4 8.11 -44.58 31.23
N LYS A 5 7.08 -45.07 31.95
CA LYS A 5 5.73 -45.21 31.39
C LYS A 5 5.06 -43.85 31.14
N LEU A 6 5.44 -42.80 31.86
CA LEU A 6 4.96 -41.44 31.60
C LEU A 6 5.59 -40.86 30.31
N MET A 7 6.88 -41.10 30.11
CA MET A 7 7.62 -40.63 28.93
C MET A 7 7.23 -41.41 27.65
N GLU A 8 6.93 -42.69 27.78
CA GLU A 8 6.36 -43.55 26.72
C GLU A 8 5.01 -43.00 26.24
N GLN A 9 4.08 -42.68 27.16
CA GLN A 9 2.81 -42.04 26.83
C GLN A 9 2.96 -40.63 26.21
N PHE A 10 3.96 -39.86 26.63
CA PHE A 10 4.24 -38.54 26.04
C PHE A 10 4.71 -38.66 24.58
N LEU A 11 5.57 -39.64 24.27
CA LEU A 11 6.02 -39.90 22.91
C LEU A 11 4.88 -40.41 22.00
N GLU A 12 4.01 -41.28 22.51
CA GLU A 12 2.79 -41.69 21.78
C GLU A 12 1.87 -40.51 21.47
N GLN A 13 1.65 -39.60 22.43
CA GLN A 13 0.85 -38.40 22.23
C GLN A 13 1.49 -37.41 21.24
N SER A 14 2.80 -37.23 21.29
CA SER A 14 3.54 -36.38 20.34
C SER A 14 3.42 -36.91 18.91
N ALA A 15 3.64 -38.22 18.73
CA ALA A 15 3.51 -38.86 17.42
C ALA A 15 2.07 -38.73 16.89
N GLN A 16 1.04 -38.98 17.71
CA GLN A 16 -0.37 -38.82 17.31
C GLN A 16 -0.73 -37.37 16.95
N ALA A 17 -0.10 -36.38 17.57
CA ALA A 17 -0.30 -34.96 17.24
C ALA A 17 0.32 -34.60 15.88
N GLU A 18 1.55 -35.05 15.60
CA GLU A 18 2.19 -34.88 14.29
C GLU A 18 1.38 -35.57 13.17
N ASP A 19 0.96 -36.81 13.40
CA ASP A 19 0.15 -37.61 12.47
C ASP A 19 -1.23 -36.98 12.19
N GLY A 20 -1.77 -36.24 13.16
CA GLY A 20 -2.98 -35.42 13.01
C GLY A 20 -2.74 -34.12 12.24
N PHE A 21 -1.61 -33.45 12.47
CA PHE A 21 -1.20 -32.25 11.76
C PHE A 21 -0.97 -32.53 10.26
N TYR A 22 -0.20 -33.57 9.92
CA TYR A 22 0.05 -33.94 8.52
C TYR A 22 -1.25 -34.28 7.76
N ARG A 23 -2.18 -35.00 8.39
CA ARG A 23 -3.49 -35.30 7.78
C ARG A 23 -4.37 -34.06 7.60
N MET A 24 -4.29 -33.09 8.51
CA MET A 24 -5.00 -31.81 8.35
C MET A 24 -4.41 -30.99 7.19
N GLU A 25 -3.08 -30.93 7.09
CA GLU A 25 -2.41 -30.17 6.04
C GLU A 25 -2.58 -30.81 4.65
N GLU A 26 -2.58 -32.14 4.55
CA GLU A 26 -2.92 -32.85 3.31
C GLU A 26 -4.35 -32.52 2.85
N GLN A 27 -5.32 -32.54 3.77
CA GLN A 27 -6.71 -32.13 3.46
C GLN A 27 -6.80 -30.66 3.04
N ARG A 28 -5.98 -29.78 3.63
CA ARG A 28 -5.89 -28.35 3.28
C ARG A 28 -5.34 -28.16 1.87
N LEU A 29 -4.25 -28.85 1.52
CA LEU A 29 -3.65 -28.82 0.18
C LEU A 29 -4.62 -29.34 -0.88
N GLN A 30 -5.26 -30.50 -0.64
CA GLN A 30 -6.29 -31.02 -1.54
C GLN A 30 -7.50 -30.07 -1.69
N ALA A 31 -7.83 -29.27 -0.67
CA ALA A 31 -8.87 -28.26 -0.76
C ALA A 31 -8.43 -26.99 -1.53
N GLU A 32 -7.15 -26.62 -1.47
CA GLU A 32 -6.59 -25.56 -2.32
C GLU A 32 -6.51 -25.98 -3.79
N ASP A 33 -6.06 -27.19 -4.11
CA ASP A 33 -5.96 -27.65 -5.50
C ASP A 33 -7.34 -27.79 -6.15
N ARG A 34 -8.34 -28.35 -5.44
CA ARG A 34 -9.73 -28.36 -5.92
C ARG A 34 -10.31 -26.95 -6.14
N ARG A 35 -9.81 -25.91 -5.44
CA ARG A 35 -10.18 -24.51 -5.71
C ARG A 35 -9.49 -23.99 -6.97
N ARG A 36 -8.19 -24.27 -7.17
CA ARG A 36 -7.43 -23.90 -8.38
C ARG A 36 -8.03 -24.53 -9.63
N GLU A 37 -8.41 -25.82 -9.58
CA GLU A 37 -9.11 -26.51 -10.66
C GLU A 37 -10.46 -25.83 -10.99
N ALA A 38 -11.24 -25.48 -9.97
CA ALA A 38 -12.51 -24.79 -10.15
C ALA A 38 -12.36 -23.34 -10.64
N GLU A 39 -11.27 -22.66 -10.33
CA GLU A 39 -10.92 -21.35 -10.88
C GLU A 39 -10.53 -21.46 -12.36
N HIS A 40 -9.62 -22.36 -12.70
CA HIS A 40 -9.18 -22.56 -14.07
C HIS A 40 -10.30 -23.04 -14.99
N ALA A 41 -11.23 -23.86 -14.49
CA ALA A 41 -12.45 -24.24 -15.20
C ALA A 41 -13.36 -23.03 -15.50
N ARG A 42 -13.44 -22.03 -14.60
CA ARG A 42 -14.17 -20.77 -14.84
C ARG A 42 -13.48 -19.89 -15.88
N GLU A 43 -12.15 -19.80 -15.85
CA GLU A 43 -11.36 -19.10 -16.88
C GLU A 43 -11.58 -19.68 -18.27
N LEU A 44 -11.45 -21.01 -18.41
CA LEU A 44 -11.69 -21.74 -19.65
C LEU A 44 -13.11 -21.52 -20.19
N HIS A 45 -14.11 -21.48 -19.29
CA HIS A 45 -15.49 -21.21 -19.68
C HIS A 45 -15.70 -19.76 -20.17
N MET A 46 -15.10 -18.75 -19.51
CA MET A 46 -15.11 -17.37 -20.00
C MET A 46 -14.40 -17.22 -21.35
N LEU A 47 -13.28 -17.90 -21.57
CA LEU A 47 -12.57 -17.88 -22.85
C LEU A 47 -13.40 -18.52 -23.98
N GLN A 48 -14.17 -19.58 -23.70
CA GLN A 48 -15.12 -20.15 -24.66
C GLN A 48 -16.28 -19.19 -24.96
N MET A 49 -16.86 -18.53 -23.94
CA MET A 49 -17.91 -17.52 -24.10
C MET A 49 -17.44 -16.35 -25.00
N LEU A 50 -16.24 -15.82 -24.73
CA LEU A 50 -15.62 -14.76 -25.54
C LEU A 50 -15.38 -15.23 -26.99
N GLY A 51 -14.86 -16.44 -27.17
CA GLY A 51 -14.66 -17.02 -28.51
C GLY A 51 -15.97 -17.13 -29.31
N GLN A 52 -17.08 -17.49 -28.66
CA GLN A 52 -18.40 -17.51 -29.30
C GLN A 52 -18.91 -16.11 -29.66
N MET A 53 -18.69 -15.11 -28.79
CA MET A 53 -19.06 -13.71 -29.08
C MET A 53 -18.25 -13.11 -30.25
N PHE A 54 -16.94 -13.36 -30.32
CA PHE A 54 -16.16 -12.91 -31.49
C PHE A 54 -16.53 -13.66 -32.78
N SER A 55 -16.93 -14.94 -32.67
CA SER A 55 -17.41 -15.72 -33.82
C SER A 55 -18.70 -15.14 -34.41
N SER A 56 -19.67 -14.74 -33.57
CA SER A 56 -20.94 -14.17 -34.03
C SER A 56 -20.84 -12.74 -34.57
N ILE A 57 -19.84 -11.95 -34.14
CA ILE A 57 -19.53 -10.64 -34.73
C ILE A 57 -19.04 -10.79 -36.19
N SER A 58 -18.29 -11.86 -36.50
CA SER A 58 -17.68 -12.05 -37.82
C SER A 58 -18.66 -12.34 -38.97
N SER A 59 -19.89 -12.77 -38.68
CA SER A 59 -20.85 -13.29 -39.67
C SER A 59 -21.86 -12.24 -40.19
N SER A 60 -21.78 -10.98 -39.75
CA SER A 60 -22.73 -9.92 -40.14
C SER A 60 -22.13 -8.93 -41.15
N ARG A 61 -22.39 -9.16 -42.45
CA ARG A 61 -21.93 -8.25 -43.52
C ARG A 61 -23.01 -8.03 -44.60
N PRO A 62 -23.77 -6.93 -44.55
CA PRO A 62 -24.63 -6.50 -45.65
C PRO A 62 -23.80 -5.92 -46.80
N GLY A 63 -24.28 -6.01 -48.04
CA GLY A 63 -23.60 -5.41 -49.20
C GLY A 63 -24.54 -4.60 -50.08
N SER A 64 -24.02 -3.50 -50.66
CA SER A 64 -24.61 -2.68 -51.75
C SER A 64 -25.98 -2.01 -51.47
N ALA A 65 -26.31 -0.80 -51.93
CA ALA A 65 -25.79 -0.02 -53.06
C ALA A 65 -26.09 1.50 -52.95
N ALA A 66 -25.48 2.27 -53.86
CA ALA A 66 -25.95 3.53 -54.49
C ALA A 66 -26.35 4.78 -53.66
N THR A 67 -25.88 5.94 -54.15
CA THR A 67 -26.34 7.32 -53.88
C THR A 67 -26.91 7.91 -55.20
N PRO A 68 -27.27 9.22 -55.37
CA PRO A 68 -27.38 10.35 -54.42
C PRO A 68 -28.67 11.22 -54.58
N SER A 69 -28.85 12.26 -53.76
CA SER A 69 -29.37 13.59 -54.20
C SER A 69 -29.24 14.66 -53.09
N LYS A 70 -29.60 15.93 -53.38
CA LYS A 70 -29.31 17.14 -52.59
C LYS A 70 -30.58 17.79 -52.01
N THR A 71 -30.50 18.50 -50.88
CA THR A 71 -30.91 19.93 -50.72
C THR A 71 -30.68 20.47 -49.29
N ALA A 72 -30.65 21.81 -49.16
CA ALA A 72 -30.58 22.64 -47.94
C ALA A 72 -30.89 24.12 -48.35
N PRO A 73 -30.96 25.13 -47.45
CA PRO A 73 -31.08 25.12 -45.98
C PRO A 73 -32.57 25.43 -45.60
N PRO A 74 -33.05 26.48 -44.88
CA PRO A 74 -32.46 27.63 -44.14
C PRO A 74 -32.44 27.42 -42.61
N ALA A 75 -32.55 28.48 -41.79
CA ALA A 75 -32.56 28.45 -40.32
C ALA A 75 -33.50 29.51 -39.69
N ARG A 76 -33.91 29.33 -38.42
CA ARG A 76 -34.44 30.40 -37.54
C ARG A 76 -34.38 30.03 -36.04
N ALA A 77 -34.28 31.06 -35.20
CA ALA A 77 -34.35 31.06 -33.73
C ALA A 77 -34.72 32.51 -33.28
N PRO A 78 -34.87 32.85 -31.97
CA PRO A 78 -35.11 32.05 -30.76
C PRO A 78 -36.39 32.47 -30.00
N VAL A 79 -36.81 31.74 -28.95
CA VAL A 79 -37.78 32.21 -27.92
C VAL A 79 -37.35 31.69 -26.53
N PHE A 80 -37.73 32.41 -25.47
CA PHE A 80 -37.29 32.24 -24.06
C PHE A 80 -38.28 31.49 -23.15
N SER A 81 -37.82 31.18 -21.92
CA SER A 81 -38.57 30.70 -20.74
C SER A 81 -38.92 29.19 -20.74
N SER A 82 -38.98 28.49 -19.61
CA SER A 82 -38.87 28.91 -18.19
C SER A 82 -37.89 28.02 -17.39
N ALA A 83 -37.62 28.37 -16.12
CA ALA A 83 -36.66 27.67 -15.28
C ALA A 83 -37.29 26.54 -14.44
N SER A 84 -36.56 25.43 -14.31
CA SER A 84 -36.72 24.45 -13.23
C SER A 84 -35.32 24.03 -12.73
N LEU A 85 -35.15 23.89 -11.41
CA LEU A 85 -33.89 23.44 -10.83
C LEU A 85 -33.88 21.91 -10.74
N SER A 86 -32.84 21.28 -11.31
CA SER A 86 -32.42 19.94 -10.94
C SER A 86 -30.89 19.90 -10.79
N CYS A 87 -30.43 19.48 -9.61
CA CYS A 87 -29.00 19.28 -9.36
C CYS A 87 -28.58 17.94 -9.98
N GLY A 88 -27.63 17.95 -10.92
CA GLY A 88 -27.23 16.70 -11.58
C GLY A 88 -26.42 16.84 -12.87
N ARG A 89 -25.41 17.72 -12.93
CA ARG A 89 -24.43 17.71 -14.04
C ARG A 89 -23.13 18.48 -13.74
N VAL A 90 -22.18 17.77 -13.11
CA VAL A 90 -20.78 18.23 -12.93
C VAL A 90 -19.77 17.13 -13.35
N PHE A 91 -20.14 15.85 -13.25
CA PHE A 91 -19.32 14.68 -13.62
C PHE A 91 -19.24 14.39 -15.14
N GLU A 92 -18.96 15.39 -15.99
CA GLU A 92 -18.87 15.15 -17.44
C GLU A 92 -17.94 16.13 -18.18
N ARG A 93 -16.66 16.31 -17.75
CA ARG A 93 -15.70 17.15 -18.50
C ARG A 93 -14.18 16.92 -18.38
N TYR A 94 -13.71 15.74 -17.95
CA TYR A 94 -12.26 15.44 -17.86
C TYR A 94 -11.81 14.08 -18.44
N TYR A 95 -12.57 13.49 -19.37
CA TYR A 95 -12.16 12.25 -20.06
C TYR A 95 -12.12 12.40 -21.58
N SER A 96 -11.01 12.94 -22.09
CA SER A 96 -10.49 12.72 -23.46
C SER A 96 -9.12 13.38 -23.63
N LEU A 97 -8.03 12.61 -23.63
CA LEU A 97 -6.82 12.83 -24.45
C LEU A 97 -5.77 11.71 -24.26
N GLY A 98 -5.41 11.05 -25.37
CA GLY A 98 -4.13 10.39 -25.66
C GLY A 98 -3.34 9.62 -24.60
N SER A 99 -3.07 8.33 -24.86
CA SER A 99 -2.14 7.46 -24.12
C SER A 99 -0.65 7.85 -24.19
N THR A 100 -0.34 9.08 -24.60
CA THR A 100 1.01 9.67 -24.64
C THR A 100 1.31 10.56 -23.43
N SER A 101 0.33 10.87 -22.57
CA SER A 101 0.49 11.87 -21.50
C SER A 101 1.19 11.38 -20.22
N HIS A 102 1.28 10.06 -19.98
CA HIS A 102 1.69 9.54 -18.67
C HIS A 102 3.13 9.91 -18.27
N ARG A 103 4.12 9.82 -19.18
CA ARG A 103 5.52 10.10 -18.85
C ARG A 103 5.75 11.52 -18.32
N GLY A 104 5.17 12.53 -18.96
CA GLY A 104 5.34 13.93 -18.52
C GLY A 104 4.77 14.18 -17.12
N MET A 105 3.65 13.53 -16.79
CA MET A 105 3.01 13.64 -15.47
C MET A 105 3.81 12.90 -14.37
N ASP A 106 4.46 11.80 -14.72
CA ASP A 106 5.42 11.10 -13.85
C ASP A 106 6.70 11.94 -13.65
N ASP A 107 7.24 12.56 -14.71
CA ASP A 107 8.43 13.43 -14.67
C ASP A 107 8.18 14.74 -13.86
N ASP A 108 7.01 15.36 -14.02
CA ASP A 108 6.56 16.51 -13.23
C ASP A 108 6.44 16.14 -11.74
N THR A 109 5.83 14.98 -11.43
CA THR A 109 5.68 14.53 -10.05
C THR A 109 7.02 14.13 -9.44
N LEU A 110 7.91 13.46 -10.18
CA LEU A 110 9.27 13.15 -9.76
C LEU A 110 10.07 14.42 -9.44
N SER A 111 9.86 15.49 -10.20
CA SER A 111 10.46 16.80 -9.95
C SER A 111 9.97 17.43 -8.64
N LEU A 112 8.70 17.22 -8.26
CA LEU A 112 8.21 17.56 -6.92
C LEU A 112 8.87 16.71 -5.83
N VAL A 113 9.14 15.42 -6.07
CA VAL A 113 9.88 14.57 -5.11
C VAL A 113 11.31 15.09 -4.90
N LYS A 114 12.02 15.50 -5.96
CA LYS A 114 13.35 16.12 -5.82
C LYS A 114 13.33 17.35 -4.89
N ASN A 115 12.29 18.17 -4.97
CA ASN A 115 12.15 19.38 -4.18
C ASN A 115 11.83 19.16 -2.69
N ILE A 116 11.37 17.97 -2.28
CA ILE A 116 11.15 17.65 -0.85
C ILE A 116 12.37 17.03 -0.18
N VAL A 117 13.33 16.48 -0.94
CA VAL A 117 14.52 15.85 -0.36
C VAL A 117 15.40 16.89 0.35
N PRO A 118 15.69 16.71 1.65
CA PRO A 118 16.48 17.68 2.40
C PRO A 118 17.93 17.69 1.93
N PRO A 119 18.55 18.85 1.70
CA PRO A 119 19.98 18.92 1.41
C PRO A 119 20.80 18.49 2.64
N LEU A 120 21.78 17.62 2.40
CA LEU A 120 22.77 17.23 3.38
C LEU A 120 23.68 18.43 3.69
N THR A 121 23.67 18.90 4.94
CA THR A 121 24.45 20.09 5.35
C THR A 121 25.05 19.92 6.74
N SER A 122 26.27 20.43 6.94
CA SER A 122 26.97 20.44 8.23
C SER A 122 26.33 21.32 9.32
N LYS A 123 25.21 21.99 9.02
CA LYS A 123 24.46 22.83 9.95
C LYS A 123 23.41 22.06 10.75
N LYS A 124 23.03 20.85 10.30
CA LYS A 124 22.01 20.02 10.96
C LYS A 124 22.60 19.14 12.06
N HIS A 125 21.73 18.61 12.91
CA HIS A 125 22.06 17.76 14.06
C HIS A 125 21.22 16.49 14.04
N LYS A 126 21.75 15.38 14.60
CA LYS A 126 21.13 14.05 14.53
C LYS A 126 19.65 14.06 14.97
N GLY A 127 18.79 13.68 14.04
CA GLY A 127 17.34 13.64 14.18
C GLY A 127 16.66 14.96 13.78
N GLN A 128 17.18 15.63 12.76
CA GLN A 128 16.49 16.72 12.08
C GLN A 128 15.97 16.29 10.71
N ASP A 129 16.65 15.35 10.04
CA ASP A 129 16.23 14.79 8.75
C ASP A 129 15.44 13.48 8.88
N GLY A 130 15.14 13.02 10.10
CA GLY A 130 14.06 12.04 10.32
C GLY A 130 14.15 11.27 11.62
N ARG A 131 13.01 11.14 12.31
CA ARG A 131 12.83 10.29 13.49
C ARG A 131 11.56 9.46 13.27
N ILE A 132 11.70 8.29 12.64
CA ILE A 132 10.54 7.49 12.19
C ILE A 132 10.26 6.39 13.22
N GLY A 133 8.98 6.19 13.56
CA GLY A 133 8.54 5.08 14.42
C GLY A 133 7.76 4.02 13.65
N ILE A 134 8.16 2.76 13.77
CA ILE A 134 7.44 1.60 13.25
C ILE A 134 6.68 0.96 14.43
N ILE A 135 5.36 0.84 14.30
CA ILE A 135 4.48 0.14 15.24
C ILE A 135 4.12 -1.22 14.63
N GLY A 136 4.72 -2.29 15.16
CA GLY A 136 4.56 -3.65 14.64
C GLY A 136 5.70 -4.58 15.05
N GLY A 137 5.57 -5.85 14.69
CA GLY A 137 6.42 -6.94 15.14
C GLY A 137 5.81 -7.68 16.32
N CYS A 138 5.08 -8.76 16.02
CA CYS A 138 4.69 -9.79 16.98
C CYS A 138 5.68 -10.98 16.96
N GLN A 139 5.36 -12.04 17.72
CA GLN A 139 6.19 -13.25 17.88
C GLN A 139 6.68 -13.84 16.55
N ASP A 140 5.80 -13.98 15.55
CA ASP A 140 6.14 -14.62 14.28
C ASP A 140 6.68 -13.63 13.23
N TYR A 141 6.14 -12.41 13.19
CA TYR A 141 6.39 -11.44 12.11
C TYR A 141 7.50 -10.42 12.43
N THR A 142 8.67 -10.93 12.82
CA THR A 142 9.85 -10.12 13.18
C THR A 142 10.55 -9.45 11.99
N GLY A 143 10.47 -10.04 10.79
CA GLY A 143 11.16 -9.52 9.59
C GLY A 143 10.53 -8.25 9.00
N ALA A 144 9.20 -8.14 9.01
CA ALA A 144 8.47 -7.00 8.46
C ALA A 144 8.81 -5.63 9.10
N PRO A 145 8.75 -5.46 10.44
CA PRO A 145 9.13 -4.19 11.07
C PRO A 145 10.62 -3.87 10.89
N TYR A 146 11.49 -4.88 10.80
CA TYR A 146 12.90 -4.69 10.45
C TYR A 146 13.04 -4.12 9.03
N PHE A 147 12.39 -4.72 8.03
CA PHE A 147 12.47 -4.24 6.64
C PHE A 147 11.95 -2.80 6.50
N ALA A 148 10.86 -2.43 7.17
CA ALA A 148 10.39 -1.05 7.21
C ALA A 148 11.40 -0.10 7.91
N ALA A 149 11.88 -0.48 9.09
CA ALA A 149 12.75 0.36 9.89
C ALA A 149 14.14 0.57 9.29
N ILE A 150 14.73 -0.45 8.65
CA ILE A 150 16.03 -0.33 7.96
C ILE A 150 15.90 0.42 6.64
N SER A 151 14.76 0.29 5.95
CA SER A 151 14.51 1.06 4.72
C SER A 151 14.37 2.55 5.02
N ALA A 152 13.74 2.93 6.13
CA ALA A 152 13.71 4.32 6.59
C ALA A 152 15.12 4.90 6.82
N LEU A 153 16.02 4.16 7.50
CA LEU A 153 17.42 4.58 7.65
C LEU A 153 18.15 4.68 6.30
N LYS A 154 17.94 3.70 5.40
CA LYS A 154 18.58 3.65 4.08
C LYS A 154 18.12 4.75 3.12
N VAL A 155 16.91 5.28 3.30
CA VAL A 155 16.39 6.46 2.57
C VAL A 155 17.00 7.76 3.08
N GLY A 156 17.32 7.85 4.38
CA GLY A 156 17.98 9.03 4.97
C GLY A 156 17.44 9.48 6.31
N ALA A 157 16.58 8.71 6.99
CA ALA A 157 16.19 9.05 8.36
C ALA A 157 17.38 8.93 9.32
N ASP A 158 17.64 9.98 10.11
CA ASP A 158 18.67 10.01 11.15
C ASP A 158 18.46 8.93 12.26
N LEU A 159 17.21 8.59 12.52
CA LEU A 159 16.77 7.67 13.56
C LEU A 159 15.53 6.88 13.13
N SER A 160 15.57 5.57 13.41
CA SER A 160 14.46 4.63 13.19
C SER A 160 14.20 3.86 14.48
N HIS A 161 12.98 3.97 14.97
CA HIS A 161 12.49 3.35 16.21
C HIS A 161 11.51 2.24 15.88
N VAL A 162 11.64 1.07 16.51
CA VAL A 162 10.67 -0.03 16.36
C VAL A 162 9.99 -0.26 17.70
N PHE A 163 8.66 -0.21 17.73
CA PHE A 163 7.85 -0.54 18.90
C PHE A 163 7.13 -1.85 18.60
N CYS A 164 7.66 -2.92 19.17
CA CYS A 164 7.28 -4.32 18.92
C CYS A 164 6.93 -5.03 20.22
N THR A 165 6.42 -6.26 20.12
CA THR A 165 6.28 -7.13 21.29
C THR A 165 7.64 -7.46 21.89
N LYS A 166 7.63 -7.89 23.15
CA LYS A 166 8.83 -8.25 23.91
C LYS A 166 9.66 -9.33 23.23
N ASP A 167 8.99 -10.37 22.72
CA ASP A 167 9.65 -11.55 22.16
C ASP A 167 10.21 -11.28 20.74
N ALA A 168 9.53 -10.42 19.96
CA ALA A 168 10.03 -9.95 18.68
C ALA A 168 11.34 -9.13 18.81
N ALA A 169 11.49 -8.38 19.91
CA ALA A 169 12.52 -7.36 20.04
C ALA A 169 13.96 -7.90 19.98
N THR A 170 14.22 -9.10 20.53
CA THR A 170 15.57 -9.70 20.52
C THR A 170 16.00 -10.09 19.11
N VAL A 171 15.05 -10.55 18.29
CA VAL A 171 15.29 -10.94 16.89
C VAL A 171 15.50 -9.69 16.02
N ILE A 172 14.66 -8.65 16.18
CA ILE A 172 14.80 -7.40 15.42
C ILE A 172 16.14 -6.71 15.73
N LYS A 173 16.60 -6.78 16.99
CA LYS A 173 17.92 -6.25 17.41
C LYS A 173 19.12 -7.01 16.83
N SER A 174 18.99 -8.30 16.52
CA SER A 174 20.11 -9.06 15.95
C SER A 174 20.27 -8.84 14.44
N TYR A 175 19.23 -8.35 13.75
CA TYR A 175 19.30 -7.99 12.34
C TYR A 175 20.07 -6.68 12.08
N SER A 176 20.04 -5.70 13.00
CA SER A 176 20.85 -4.46 12.86
C SER A 176 21.05 -3.72 14.20
N PRO A 177 22.28 -3.29 14.53
CA PRO A 177 22.56 -2.48 15.72
C PRO A 177 22.13 -1.01 15.58
N GLU A 178 21.78 -0.55 14.37
CA GLU A 178 21.36 0.84 14.12
C GLU A 178 19.91 1.13 14.55
N LEU A 179 19.10 0.07 14.77
CA LEU A 179 17.68 0.19 15.09
C LEU A 179 17.44 0.35 16.60
N ILE A 180 16.66 1.37 16.98
CA ILE A 180 16.28 1.59 18.37
C ILE A 180 14.97 0.82 18.65
N VAL A 181 15.11 -0.43 19.10
CA VAL A 181 14.01 -1.38 19.27
C VAL A 181 13.50 -1.42 20.71
N HIS A 182 12.24 -1.06 20.90
CA HIS A 182 11.50 -0.92 22.16
C HIS A 182 10.55 -2.12 22.37
N PRO A 183 10.85 -3.04 23.32
CA PRO A 183 9.98 -4.16 23.68
C PRO A 183 8.83 -3.69 24.59
N VAL A 184 7.77 -3.10 24.00
CA VAL A 184 6.70 -2.45 24.79
C VAL A 184 5.28 -2.65 24.25
N LEU A 185 5.09 -3.14 23.02
CA LEU A 185 3.78 -3.11 22.32
C LEU A 185 2.71 -4.00 22.98
N ASP A 186 3.16 -5.04 23.66
CA ASP A 186 2.44 -6.05 24.44
C ASP A 186 2.37 -5.73 25.94
N SER A 187 2.98 -4.63 26.40
CA SER A 187 2.98 -4.25 27.82
C SER A 187 1.60 -3.77 28.28
N PRO A 188 1.18 -4.02 29.54
CA PRO A 188 -0.04 -3.45 30.11
C PRO A 188 -0.10 -1.91 30.10
N ASN A 189 1.05 -1.24 29.95
CA ASN A 189 1.20 0.21 29.79
C ASN A 189 1.86 0.62 28.46
N ALA A 190 1.66 -0.20 27.40
CA ALA A 190 2.29 -0.01 26.10
C ALA A 190 2.09 1.40 25.54
N VAL A 191 0.87 1.93 25.64
CA VAL A 191 0.47 3.21 25.08
C VAL A 191 1.19 4.37 25.79
N GLU A 192 1.34 4.30 27.12
CA GLU A 192 2.08 5.28 27.92
C GLU A 192 3.59 5.24 27.64
N GLU A 193 4.19 4.06 27.43
CA GLU A 193 5.60 3.94 27.05
C GLU A 193 5.86 4.50 25.64
N ILE A 194 4.97 4.22 24.68
CA ILE A 194 5.08 4.74 23.31
C ILE A 194 4.83 6.26 23.27
N GLU A 195 3.87 6.77 24.06
CA GLU A 195 3.55 8.21 24.10
C GLU A 195 4.72 9.09 24.54
N LYS A 196 5.65 8.58 25.38
CA LYS A 196 6.90 9.28 25.74
C LYS A 196 7.80 9.57 24.54
N TRP A 197 7.66 8.82 23.45
CA TRP A 197 8.44 8.98 22.22
C TRP A 197 7.72 9.79 21.15
N LEU A 198 6.39 9.80 21.11
CA LEU A 198 5.62 10.52 20.06
C LEU A 198 6.03 12.00 19.88
N PRO A 199 6.30 12.82 20.92
CA PRO A 199 6.80 14.19 20.77
C PRO A 199 8.19 14.31 20.10
N ARG A 200 8.86 13.19 19.84
CA ARG A 200 10.14 13.10 19.14
C ARG A 200 10.03 12.37 17.80
N LEU A 201 8.85 11.94 17.36
CA LEU A 201 8.69 11.27 16.07
C LEU A 201 8.22 12.28 15.02
N HIS A 202 8.82 12.18 13.83
CA HIS A 202 8.51 13.03 12.68
C HIS A 202 7.57 12.32 11.67
N GLY A 203 7.41 11.01 11.79
CA GLY A 203 6.53 10.17 11.00
C GLY A 203 6.34 8.81 11.66
N LEU A 204 5.18 8.19 11.44
CA LEU A 204 4.81 6.89 12.00
C LEU A 204 4.43 5.92 10.88
N VAL A 205 4.82 4.66 11.02
CA VAL A 205 4.40 3.54 10.15
C VAL A 205 3.75 2.49 11.03
N VAL A 206 2.51 2.08 10.74
CA VAL A 206 1.74 1.15 11.57
C VAL A 206 1.29 -0.05 10.76
N GLY A 207 1.56 -1.25 11.27
CA GLY A 207 1.09 -2.51 10.68
C GLY A 207 2.14 -3.53 10.21
N PRO A 208 3.37 -3.18 9.81
CA PRO A 208 4.40 -4.15 9.43
C PRO A 208 4.65 -5.21 10.51
N GLY A 209 4.15 -6.42 10.28
CA GLY A 209 4.19 -7.53 11.24
C GLY A 209 3.44 -7.29 12.55
N LEU A 210 2.45 -6.41 12.60
CA LEU A 210 1.69 -6.09 13.82
C LEU A 210 0.91 -7.29 14.37
N GLY A 211 0.43 -8.20 13.51
CA GLY A 211 -0.48 -9.27 13.91
C GLY A 211 -1.91 -8.75 14.13
N ARG A 212 -2.80 -9.64 14.60
CA ARG A 212 -4.24 -9.38 14.73
C ARG A 212 -4.82 -9.70 16.11
N GLU A 213 -3.97 -9.76 17.12
CA GLU A 213 -4.40 -9.92 18.51
C GLU A 213 -5.07 -8.64 19.01
N ASP A 214 -6.21 -8.77 19.68
CA ASP A 214 -7.02 -7.62 20.14
C ASP A 214 -6.23 -6.62 20.99
N LEU A 215 -5.28 -7.09 21.80
CA LEU A 215 -4.39 -6.25 22.60
C LEU A 215 -3.50 -5.36 21.71
N LEU A 216 -2.84 -5.96 20.70
CA LEU A 216 -1.92 -5.25 19.80
C LEU A 216 -2.69 -4.29 18.88
N LEU A 217 -3.86 -4.70 18.40
CA LEU A 217 -4.77 -3.85 17.61
C LEU A 217 -5.30 -2.67 18.43
N LYS A 218 -5.63 -2.88 19.71
CA LYS A 218 -6.02 -1.80 20.64
C LYS A 218 -4.87 -0.84 20.90
N THR A 219 -3.68 -1.33 21.24
CA THR A 219 -2.48 -0.49 21.43
C THR A 219 -2.18 0.33 20.18
N ALA A 220 -2.21 -0.28 18.99
CA ALA A 220 -2.00 0.42 17.73
C ALA A 220 -3.05 1.52 17.47
N LYS A 221 -4.33 1.26 17.78
CA LYS A 221 -5.40 2.27 17.71
C LYS A 221 -5.10 3.49 18.57
N GLU A 222 -4.83 3.29 19.87
CA GLU A 222 -4.60 4.40 20.80
C GLU A 222 -3.32 5.18 20.47
N VAL A 223 -2.30 4.51 19.93
CA VAL A 223 -1.08 5.15 19.42
C VAL A 223 -1.35 5.97 18.15
N ILE A 224 -2.19 5.50 17.22
CA ILE A 224 -2.64 6.29 16.06
C ILE A 224 -3.38 7.55 16.54
N GLU A 225 -4.34 7.42 17.46
CA GLU A 225 -5.13 8.54 17.99
C GLU A 225 -4.23 9.58 18.69
N LYS A 226 -3.29 9.14 19.52
CA LYS A 226 -2.29 10.02 20.17
C LYS A 226 -1.27 10.64 19.20
N SER A 227 -1.08 10.06 18.01
CA SER A 227 -0.21 10.60 16.96
C SER A 227 -0.94 11.61 16.08
N LYS A 228 -2.22 11.37 15.74
CA LYS A 228 -3.13 12.34 15.09
C LYS A 228 -3.22 13.63 15.91
N ALA A 229 -3.36 13.51 17.23
CA ALA A 229 -3.38 14.64 18.18
C ALA A 229 -2.06 15.44 18.26
N ARG A 230 -0.98 14.96 17.61
CA ARG A 230 0.34 15.61 17.53
C ARG A 230 0.72 16.02 16.11
N ASP A 231 -0.22 15.89 15.16
CA ASP A 231 -0.07 16.22 13.75
C ASP A 231 1.10 15.51 13.02
N ILE A 232 1.42 14.29 13.48
CA ILE A 232 2.48 13.42 12.93
C ILE A 232 1.92 12.67 11.69
N PRO A 233 2.59 12.69 10.52
CA PRO A 233 2.23 11.85 9.38
C PRO A 233 2.19 10.36 9.74
N ILE A 234 1.14 9.64 9.30
CA ILE A 234 0.94 8.22 9.62
C ILE A 234 0.74 7.41 8.34
N VAL A 235 1.66 6.48 8.10
CA VAL A 235 1.53 5.42 7.08
C VAL A 235 0.87 4.20 7.71
N ILE A 236 -0.14 3.66 7.06
CA ILE A 236 -0.80 2.40 7.44
C ILE A 236 -0.55 1.36 6.34
N ASP A 237 -0.04 0.19 6.73
CA ASP A 237 0.25 -0.94 5.84
C ASP A 237 -0.18 -2.27 6.51
N ALA A 238 -0.22 -3.37 5.76
CA ALA A 238 -0.45 -4.74 6.25
C ALA A 238 -1.58 -4.86 7.31
N ASP A 239 -1.29 -5.33 8.52
CA ASP A 239 -2.29 -5.51 9.59
C ASP A 239 -2.76 -4.18 10.23
N GLY A 240 -2.08 -3.07 9.96
CA GLY A 240 -2.63 -1.74 10.23
C GLY A 240 -3.86 -1.45 9.36
N LEU A 241 -3.88 -1.95 8.12
CA LEU A 241 -5.04 -1.86 7.23
C LEU A 241 -6.17 -2.80 7.68
N TRP A 242 -5.85 -3.92 8.33
CA TRP A 242 -6.85 -4.75 9.01
C TRP A 242 -7.55 -3.98 10.13
N LEU A 243 -6.80 -3.29 11.01
CA LEU A 243 -7.38 -2.39 12.01
C LEU A 243 -8.28 -1.30 11.39
N VAL A 244 -7.81 -0.65 10.32
CA VAL A 244 -8.61 0.38 9.61
C VAL A 244 -9.86 -0.22 8.95
N THR A 245 -9.81 -1.47 8.47
CA THR A 245 -11.00 -2.17 7.94
C THR A 245 -12.05 -2.39 9.03
N GLN A 246 -11.62 -2.80 10.23
CA GLN A 246 -12.54 -3.03 11.35
C GLN A 246 -13.05 -1.73 12.00
N GLN A 247 -12.25 -0.66 12.02
CA GLN A 247 -12.57 0.62 12.67
C GLN A 247 -12.08 1.83 11.84
N PRO A 248 -12.70 2.16 10.69
CA PRO A 248 -12.20 3.19 9.76
C PRO A 248 -11.96 4.56 10.42
N ALA A 249 -12.82 4.94 11.37
CA ALA A 249 -12.74 6.18 12.16
C ALA A 249 -11.40 6.39 12.89
N VAL A 250 -10.59 5.34 13.11
CA VAL A 250 -9.24 5.46 13.68
C VAL A 250 -8.36 6.42 12.87
N ILE A 251 -8.51 6.47 11.55
CA ILE A 251 -7.69 7.29 10.65
C ILE A 251 -8.51 8.17 9.68
N GLN A 252 -9.81 7.89 9.48
CA GLN A 252 -10.72 8.64 8.61
C GLN A 252 -10.63 10.16 8.82
N GLY A 253 -10.61 10.93 7.72
CA GLY A 253 -10.49 12.39 7.70
C GLY A 253 -9.10 12.95 8.05
N TYR A 254 -8.13 12.13 8.50
CA TYR A 254 -6.79 12.61 8.83
C TYR A 254 -5.93 12.84 7.58
N GLN A 255 -5.72 14.12 7.22
CA GLN A 255 -5.10 14.50 5.94
C GLN A 255 -3.61 14.11 5.79
N LYS A 256 -2.91 13.81 6.90
CA LYS A 256 -1.56 13.22 6.88
C LYS A 256 -1.55 11.69 7.06
N GLY A 257 -2.72 11.06 6.98
CA GLY A 257 -2.88 9.61 6.91
C GLY A 257 -2.67 9.11 5.49
N ILE A 258 -1.84 8.08 5.33
CA ILE A 258 -1.58 7.43 4.05
C ILE A 258 -1.82 5.92 4.19
N LEU A 259 -2.76 5.36 3.43
CA LEU A 259 -3.01 3.91 3.42
C LEU A 259 -2.31 3.29 2.21
N THR A 260 -1.66 2.14 2.40
CA THR A 260 -0.88 1.48 1.34
C THR A 260 -1.39 0.08 0.96
N PRO A 261 -2.70 -0.14 0.70
CA PRO A 261 -3.23 -1.48 0.46
C PRO A 261 -2.73 -2.14 -0.82
N ASN A 262 -2.42 -3.43 -0.74
CA ASN A 262 -2.44 -4.32 -1.91
C ASN A 262 -3.88 -4.62 -2.33
N PHE A 263 -4.10 -5.17 -3.53
CA PHE A 263 -5.44 -5.47 -4.06
C PHE A 263 -6.37 -6.19 -3.05
N MET A 264 -5.88 -7.22 -2.34
CA MET A 264 -6.70 -7.97 -1.36
C MET A 264 -6.95 -7.20 -0.05
N GLU A 265 -6.11 -6.23 0.30
CA GLU A 265 -6.36 -5.28 1.40
C GLU A 265 -7.36 -4.21 0.96
N PHE A 266 -7.24 -3.74 -0.29
CA PHE A 266 -8.09 -2.72 -0.88
C PHE A 266 -9.52 -3.19 -1.04
N THR A 267 -9.76 -4.38 -1.61
CA THR A 267 -11.11 -4.96 -1.75
C THR A 267 -11.79 -5.10 -0.39
N ARG A 268 -11.10 -5.68 0.61
CA ARG A 268 -11.65 -5.82 1.97
C ARG A 268 -12.02 -4.47 2.61
N LEU A 269 -11.17 -3.45 2.43
CA LEU A 269 -11.45 -2.11 2.94
C LEU A 269 -12.60 -1.42 2.19
N TYR A 270 -12.67 -1.58 0.86
CA TYR A 270 -13.75 -1.04 0.02
C TYR A 270 -15.10 -1.65 0.42
N GLU A 271 -15.21 -2.97 0.42
CA GLU A 271 -16.45 -3.69 0.70
C GLU A 271 -16.94 -3.43 2.15
N SER A 272 -16.00 -3.29 3.10
CA SER A 272 -16.33 -2.97 4.49
C SER A 272 -16.81 -1.51 4.70
N LEU A 273 -16.54 -0.60 3.77
CA LEU A 273 -16.93 0.82 3.84
C LEU A 273 -18.16 1.16 2.98
N HIS A 274 -18.27 0.54 1.80
CA HIS A 274 -19.37 0.77 0.87
C HIS A 274 -20.53 -0.23 1.06
N HIS A 275 -20.31 -1.34 1.77
CA HIS A 275 -21.28 -2.42 2.00
C HIS A 275 -21.81 -3.08 0.70
N GLU A 276 -21.05 -2.94 -0.40
CA GLU A 276 -21.30 -3.51 -1.72
C GLU A 276 -20.01 -4.22 -2.21
N PRO A 277 -20.10 -5.27 -3.05
CA PRO A 277 -18.93 -5.89 -3.65
C PRO A 277 -18.21 -4.93 -4.60
N MET A 278 -16.88 -4.95 -4.62
CA MET A 278 -16.10 -4.04 -5.47
C MET A 278 -16.14 -4.47 -6.95
N ASP A 279 -16.56 -3.58 -7.85
CA ASP A 279 -16.43 -3.80 -9.30
C ASP A 279 -14.96 -3.70 -9.73
N SER A 280 -14.36 -4.81 -10.15
CA SER A 280 -12.96 -4.86 -10.62
C SER A 280 -12.72 -4.23 -12.01
N SER A 281 -13.75 -3.68 -12.66
CA SER A 281 -13.61 -3.07 -14.00
C SER A 281 -12.88 -1.72 -14.01
N ASP A 282 -12.99 -0.91 -12.95
CA ASP A 282 -12.44 0.46 -12.90
C ASP A 282 -11.70 0.77 -11.57
N HIS A 283 -10.43 0.35 -11.51
CA HIS A 283 -9.56 0.61 -10.36
C HIS A 283 -9.31 2.11 -10.08
N GLN A 284 -9.35 2.98 -11.11
CA GLN A 284 -9.10 4.42 -10.92
C GLN A 284 -10.28 5.10 -10.24
N ARG A 285 -11.50 4.75 -10.64
CA ARG A 285 -12.71 5.18 -9.96
C ARG A 285 -12.81 4.63 -8.54
N ASN A 286 -12.55 3.34 -8.34
CA ASN A 286 -12.65 2.72 -7.01
C ASN A 286 -11.70 3.36 -6.00
N VAL A 287 -10.43 3.61 -6.39
CA VAL A 287 -9.45 4.20 -5.47
C VAL A 287 -9.82 5.64 -5.11
N MET A 288 -10.37 6.42 -6.05
CA MET A 288 -10.92 7.75 -5.77
C MET A 288 -12.15 7.68 -4.84
N GLN A 289 -13.11 6.79 -5.12
CA GLN A 289 -14.30 6.59 -4.28
C GLN A 289 -13.94 6.23 -2.83
N LEU A 290 -12.99 5.30 -2.63
CA LEU A 290 -12.57 4.89 -1.31
C LEU A 290 -11.83 6.00 -0.55
N SER A 291 -11.03 6.81 -1.25
CA SER A 291 -10.34 7.96 -0.66
C SER A 291 -11.34 9.01 -0.17
N VAL A 292 -12.35 9.34 -0.99
CA VAL A 292 -13.43 10.27 -0.62
C VAL A 292 -14.26 9.72 0.55
N ALA A 293 -14.62 8.44 0.55
CA ALA A 293 -15.31 7.78 1.66
C ALA A 293 -14.47 7.80 2.96
N MET A 294 -13.14 7.69 2.84
CA MET A 294 -12.21 7.85 3.95
C MET A 294 -11.94 9.31 4.36
N GLY A 295 -12.62 10.29 3.76
CA GLY A 295 -12.46 11.71 4.07
C GLY A 295 -11.24 12.35 3.41
N ASN A 296 -11.00 12.03 2.13
CA ASN A 296 -9.88 12.49 1.30
C ASN A 296 -8.50 12.05 1.84
N LEU A 297 -8.44 10.82 2.37
CA LEU A 297 -7.17 10.22 2.80
C LEU A 297 -6.29 9.87 1.60
N THR A 298 -4.97 9.97 1.74
CA THR A 298 -4.09 9.51 0.66
C THR A 298 -4.10 7.99 0.60
N LEU A 299 -4.44 7.42 -0.56
CA LEU A 299 -4.39 5.99 -0.81
C LEU A 299 -3.31 5.65 -1.83
N VAL A 300 -2.65 4.51 -1.63
CA VAL A 300 -1.69 3.89 -2.55
C VAL A 300 -2.13 2.45 -2.79
N LEU A 301 -2.84 2.20 -3.89
CA LEU A 301 -3.25 0.86 -4.33
C LEU A 301 -2.06 0.20 -5.04
N LYS A 302 -1.37 -0.70 -4.33
CA LYS A 302 -0.17 -1.41 -4.79
C LYS A 302 -0.55 -2.42 -5.90
N GLY A 303 0.04 -2.30 -7.09
CA GLY A 303 -0.42 -3.01 -8.29
C GLY A 303 0.67 -3.25 -9.36
N GLU A 304 0.26 -3.49 -10.61
CA GLU A 304 1.19 -3.52 -11.75
C GLU A 304 1.79 -2.13 -11.99
N GLN A 305 0.92 -1.12 -12.01
CA GLN A 305 1.24 0.27 -11.66
C GLN A 305 0.63 0.55 -10.28
N ASP A 306 1.21 1.46 -9.50
CA ASP A 306 0.64 1.84 -8.20
C ASP A 306 -0.24 3.08 -8.37
N LEU A 307 -1.55 2.95 -8.10
CA LEU A 307 -2.50 4.05 -8.21
C LEU A 307 -2.53 4.85 -6.90
N ILE A 308 -2.27 6.16 -6.99
CA ILE A 308 -2.11 7.05 -5.85
C ILE A 308 -3.15 8.17 -5.95
N THR A 309 -3.88 8.46 -4.87
CA THR A 309 -4.95 9.48 -4.88
C THR A 309 -5.12 10.17 -3.53
N ASP A 310 -5.57 11.43 -3.56
CA ASP A 310 -6.06 12.21 -2.42
C ASP A 310 -7.59 12.41 -2.45
N GLY A 311 -8.31 11.67 -3.31
CA GLY A 311 -9.75 11.79 -3.52
C GLY A 311 -10.14 12.90 -4.51
N SER A 312 -9.23 13.84 -4.83
CA SER A 312 -9.45 14.86 -5.86
C SER A 312 -8.91 14.45 -7.24
N LYS A 313 -7.84 13.65 -7.27
CA LYS A 313 -7.14 13.20 -8.49
C LYS A 313 -6.49 11.84 -8.28
N VAL A 314 -6.27 11.10 -9.37
CA VAL A 314 -5.45 9.88 -9.38
C VAL A 314 -4.19 10.15 -10.19
N ILE A 315 -3.05 9.73 -9.67
CA ILE A 315 -1.78 9.62 -10.41
C ILE A 315 -1.37 8.13 -10.43
N SER A 316 -0.55 7.70 -11.39
CA SER A 316 -0.13 6.30 -11.51
C SER A 316 1.39 6.22 -11.51
N CYS A 317 2.00 5.51 -10.56
CA CYS A 317 3.45 5.30 -10.59
C CYS A 317 3.78 4.22 -11.63
N SER A 318 4.20 4.63 -12.82
CA SER A 318 4.48 3.73 -13.95
C SER A 318 5.93 3.19 -14.00
N VAL A 319 6.75 3.52 -13.00
CA VAL A 319 8.17 3.11 -12.92
C VAL A 319 8.32 1.59 -13.01
N GLU A 320 9.21 1.14 -13.89
CA GLU A 320 9.46 -0.27 -14.15
C GLU A 320 10.09 -0.96 -12.94
N GLY A 321 9.42 -2.00 -12.43
CA GLY A 321 9.92 -2.88 -11.38
C GLY A 321 10.56 -4.14 -11.94
N SER A 322 10.07 -5.30 -11.51
CA SER A 322 10.36 -6.60 -12.11
C SER A 322 9.20 -7.58 -11.86
N GLY A 323 9.20 -8.73 -12.55
CA GLY A 323 8.28 -9.83 -12.27
C GLY A 323 8.50 -10.55 -10.93
N ARG A 324 9.54 -10.18 -10.16
CA ARG A 324 9.92 -10.86 -8.90
C ARG A 324 9.35 -10.13 -7.70
N ARG A 325 8.17 -10.60 -7.26
CA ARG A 325 7.51 -10.20 -6.01
C ARG A 325 8.30 -10.75 -4.81
N CYS A 326 8.79 -9.88 -3.94
CA CYS A 326 9.46 -10.24 -2.69
C CYS A 326 8.53 -9.98 -1.50
N GLY A 327 8.52 -10.85 -0.49
CA GLY A 327 7.53 -10.79 0.60
C GLY A 327 7.52 -9.45 1.35
N GLY A 328 8.71 -8.92 1.69
CA GLY A 328 8.85 -7.64 2.40
C GLY A 328 8.93 -6.41 1.49
N GLN A 329 8.48 -6.50 0.24
CA GLN A 329 8.46 -5.35 -0.69
C GLN A 329 7.47 -4.26 -0.24
N GLY A 330 6.40 -4.63 0.47
CA GLY A 330 5.49 -3.69 1.14
C GLY A 330 6.17 -2.93 2.28
N ASP A 331 6.90 -3.65 3.14
CA ASP A 331 7.63 -3.05 4.27
C ASP A 331 8.66 -2.01 3.81
N LEU A 332 9.39 -2.29 2.72
CA LEU A 332 10.33 -1.34 2.11
C LEU A 332 9.62 -0.06 1.64
N LEU A 333 8.43 -0.21 1.02
CA LEU A 333 7.60 0.92 0.59
C LEU A 333 7.12 1.75 1.78
N SER A 334 6.49 1.12 2.79
CA SER A 334 5.91 1.83 3.92
C SER A 334 6.98 2.46 4.83
N GLY A 335 8.13 1.80 5.00
CA GLY A 335 9.32 2.36 5.64
C GLY A 335 9.88 3.59 4.92
N SER A 336 10.06 3.51 3.59
CA SER A 336 10.51 4.64 2.76
C SER A 336 9.51 5.80 2.77
N LEU A 337 8.22 5.49 2.73
CA LEU A 337 7.13 6.46 2.75
C LEU A 337 7.05 7.21 4.09
N GLY A 338 7.36 6.57 5.22
CA GLY A 338 7.45 7.26 6.51
C GLY A 338 8.45 8.42 6.52
N VAL A 339 9.59 8.26 5.82
CA VAL A 339 10.61 9.30 5.65
C VAL A 339 10.13 10.38 4.68
N LEU A 340 9.69 9.97 3.49
CA LEU A 340 9.26 10.91 2.44
C LEU A 340 8.04 11.73 2.86
N ALA A 341 7.13 11.17 3.66
CA ALA A 341 5.98 11.89 4.20
C ALA A 341 6.42 12.96 5.22
N HIS A 342 7.38 12.67 6.10
CA HIS A 342 7.98 13.68 6.97
C HIS A 342 8.57 14.83 6.14
N TRP A 343 9.39 14.52 5.14
CA TRP A 343 10.05 15.52 4.31
C TRP A 343 9.04 16.35 3.50
N ALA A 344 8.04 15.73 2.90
CA ALA A 344 6.99 16.42 2.16
C ALA A 344 6.18 17.39 3.03
N HIS A 345 5.81 16.97 4.25
CA HIS A 345 5.07 17.83 5.20
C HIS A 345 5.97 18.86 5.92
N ALA A 346 7.29 18.72 5.86
CA ALA A 346 8.26 19.71 6.36
C ALA A 346 8.71 20.73 5.30
N ALA A 347 8.69 20.36 4.02
CA ALA A 347 9.01 21.24 2.92
C ALA A 347 7.97 22.36 2.79
N SER A 348 8.40 23.63 2.84
CA SER A 348 7.52 24.80 2.69
C SER A 348 7.03 25.04 1.24
N ALA A 349 7.00 23.98 0.42
CA ALA A 349 6.56 24.02 -0.96
C ALA A 349 5.02 24.07 -1.02
N ALA A 350 4.47 25.27 -1.15
CA ALA A 350 3.05 25.52 -1.41
C ALA A 350 2.65 25.09 -2.84
N GLY A 351 2.75 23.80 -3.13
CA GLY A 351 2.44 23.20 -4.42
C GLY A 351 0.96 22.81 -4.58
N THR A 352 0.53 22.66 -5.83
CA THR A 352 -0.85 22.25 -6.22
C THR A 352 -1.16 20.77 -5.96
N VAL A 353 -0.28 20.06 -5.25
CA VAL A 353 -0.34 18.60 -5.01
C VAL A 353 -0.20 18.35 -3.51
N ASN A 354 -1.04 17.46 -2.98
CA ASN A 354 -1.00 17.05 -1.58
C ASN A 354 0.41 16.47 -1.25
N PRO A 355 1.12 16.96 -0.21
CA PRO A 355 2.44 16.45 0.17
C PRO A 355 2.48 14.93 0.36
N SER A 356 1.40 14.34 0.88
CA SER A 356 1.25 12.90 1.03
C SER A 356 1.26 12.15 -0.31
N MET A 357 0.73 12.72 -1.39
CA MET A 357 0.80 12.14 -2.74
C MET A 357 2.21 12.21 -3.33
N VAL A 358 2.93 13.32 -3.11
CA VAL A 358 4.33 13.47 -3.56
C VAL A 358 5.21 12.43 -2.84
N ALA A 359 5.05 12.31 -1.53
CA ALA A 359 5.73 11.29 -0.73
C ALA A 359 5.42 9.86 -1.21
N ALA A 360 4.14 9.55 -1.46
CA ALA A 360 3.68 8.27 -1.99
C ALA A 360 4.30 7.94 -3.35
N PHE A 361 4.31 8.89 -4.28
CA PHE A 361 4.89 8.70 -5.61
C PHE A 361 6.39 8.41 -5.51
N GLY A 362 7.13 9.20 -4.73
CA GLY A 362 8.55 8.96 -4.46
C GLY A 362 8.82 7.57 -3.86
N ALA A 363 8.03 7.15 -2.89
CA ALA A 363 8.19 5.84 -2.24
C ALA A 363 7.91 4.68 -3.21
N CYS A 364 6.89 4.80 -4.07
CA CYS A 364 6.56 3.80 -5.10
C CYS A 364 7.66 3.73 -6.16
N SER A 365 8.10 4.89 -6.69
CA SER A 365 9.19 4.98 -7.66
C SER A 365 10.48 4.35 -7.13
N LEU A 366 10.84 4.66 -5.87
CA LEU A 366 12.01 4.10 -5.21
C LEU A 366 11.89 2.58 -5.06
N THR A 367 10.77 2.08 -4.52
CA THR A 367 10.53 0.64 -4.31
C THR A 367 10.62 -0.16 -5.61
N ARG A 368 10.06 0.39 -6.70
CA ARG A 368 10.12 -0.18 -8.05
C ARG A 368 11.55 -0.17 -8.59
N GLN A 369 12.26 0.94 -8.47
CA GLN A 369 13.65 1.06 -8.92
C GLN A 369 14.62 0.17 -8.12
N CYS A 370 14.39 -0.06 -6.83
CA CYS A 370 15.12 -1.06 -6.03
C CYS A 370 14.84 -2.48 -6.53
N ASN A 371 13.56 -2.83 -6.73
CA ASN A 371 13.16 -4.16 -7.22
C ASN A 371 13.76 -4.46 -8.60
N SER A 372 13.74 -3.50 -9.51
CA SER A 372 14.33 -3.63 -10.86
C SER A 372 15.85 -3.85 -10.82
N GLN A 373 16.60 -3.05 -10.05
CA GLN A 373 18.06 -3.21 -9.92
C GLN A 373 18.45 -4.53 -9.25
N ALA A 374 17.76 -4.92 -8.17
CA ALA A 374 18.04 -6.16 -7.48
C ALA A 374 17.72 -7.37 -8.39
N PHE A 375 16.63 -7.31 -9.16
CA PHE A 375 16.29 -8.33 -10.15
C PHE A 375 17.30 -8.41 -11.31
N GLN A 376 17.87 -7.29 -11.75
CA GLN A 376 18.94 -7.30 -12.76
C GLN A 376 20.23 -7.99 -12.27
N ARG A 377 20.47 -8.02 -10.94
CA ARG A 377 21.65 -8.68 -10.33
C ARG A 377 21.40 -10.13 -9.91
N HIS A 378 20.22 -10.44 -9.37
CA HIS A 378 19.91 -11.71 -8.72
C HIS A 378 18.80 -12.52 -9.44
N GLY A 379 18.07 -11.91 -10.37
CA GLY A 379 17.02 -12.56 -11.15
C GLY A 379 15.99 -13.29 -10.27
N ARG A 380 15.85 -14.61 -10.48
CA ARG A 380 14.88 -15.42 -9.72
C ARG A 380 15.16 -15.47 -8.21
N SER A 381 16.41 -15.40 -7.77
CA SER A 381 16.76 -15.54 -6.35
C SER A 381 16.57 -14.27 -5.52
N THR A 382 16.36 -13.10 -6.16
CA THR A 382 16.18 -11.80 -5.51
C THR A 382 15.26 -11.85 -4.27
N THR A 383 15.67 -11.20 -3.19
CA THR A 383 14.99 -11.11 -1.89
C THR A 383 14.77 -9.65 -1.48
N THR A 384 14.02 -9.42 -0.39
CA THR A 384 13.90 -8.08 0.21
C THR A 384 15.26 -7.52 0.64
N THR A 385 16.17 -8.36 1.13
CA THR A 385 17.52 -7.95 1.58
C THR A 385 18.36 -7.42 0.42
N ASP A 386 18.22 -7.99 -0.78
CA ASP A 386 18.90 -7.50 -1.98
C ASP A 386 18.32 -6.14 -2.41
N MET A 387 16.99 -5.98 -2.35
CA MET A 387 16.34 -4.69 -2.61
C MET A 387 16.78 -3.58 -1.63
N ILE A 388 17.08 -3.93 -0.38
CA ILE A 388 17.59 -2.98 0.64
C ILE A 388 19.02 -2.51 0.31
N GLN A 389 19.81 -3.31 -0.39
CA GLN A 389 21.14 -2.88 -0.87
C GLN A 389 21.02 -1.84 -2.00
N GLU A 390 19.96 -1.91 -2.82
CA GLU A 390 19.71 -0.97 -3.92
C GLU A 390 19.08 0.36 -3.51
N ILE A 391 18.71 0.57 -2.24
CA ILE A 391 18.03 1.82 -1.84
C ILE A 391 18.91 3.04 -2.13
N GLY A 392 20.21 3.01 -1.80
CA GLY A 392 21.10 4.14 -2.03
C GLY A 392 21.37 4.42 -3.51
N THR A 393 21.50 3.38 -4.34
CA THR A 393 21.68 3.51 -5.81
C THR A 393 20.41 3.98 -6.49
N ALA A 394 19.25 3.45 -6.09
CA ALA A 394 17.94 3.87 -6.57
C ALA A 394 17.62 5.33 -6.18
N PHE A 395 17.84 5.69 -4.91
CA PHE A 395 17.57 7.04 -4.38
C PHE A 395 18.39 8.08 -5.13
N LYS A 396 19.71 7.86 -5.25
CA LYS A 396 20.59 8.75 -6.00
C LYS A 396 20.17 8.91 -7.47
N LYS A 397 19.81 7.81 -8.14
CA LYS A 397 19.36 7.81 -9.54
C LYS A 397 18.01 8.52 -9.75
N LEU A 398 17.10 8.47 -8.78
CA LEU A 398 15.78 9.09 -8.92
C LEU A 398 15.76 10.55 -8.47
N PHE A 399 16.48 10.89 -7.39
CA PHE A 399 16.27 12.14 -6.66
C PHE A 399 17.49 13.07 -6.58
N GLU A 400 18.72 12.56 -6.81
CA GLU A 400 19.96 13.36 -6.69
C GLU A 400 20.71 13.57 -8.02
N SER A 401 20.17 13.08 -9.15
CA SER A 401 20.76 13.21 -10.51
C SER A 401 19.98 14.17 -11.40
#